data_AF-A0AAW0FS86-F1
#
_entry.id   AF-A0AAW0FS86-F1
#
_cell.length_a   1.000
_cell.length_b   1.000
_cell.length_c   1.000
_cell.angle_alpha   90.00
_cell.angle_beta   90.00
_cell.angle_gamma   90.00
#
_symmetry.space_group_name_H-M   'P 1'
#
loop_
_entity.id
_entity.type
_entity.pdbx_description
1 polymer ?
#
loop_
_entity_poly.entity_id
_entity_poly.type
_entity_poly.pdbx_seq_one_letter_code
_entity_poly.pdbx_strand_id
1 'polypeptide(L)'
;MKLSGLLIWAAVLTASVDAAAVVSVEDPLITEAPAVQLEKRYKGKIINKEYAKQQEEQKKILAGEDPESSSTMPKPWIRTIYETQVEIVTPTVIAGVTFSAKPPKTTDGLEQWISLNKDGSPKTIRPQMKNGRIKKASPTYDTWFAKPTTVQYTKEQLKAHNMADDQIHEEVEYIEEDQTYHQLNPLIRCTPDLYHKKGLGKDIPSEPFCFPHDNQSLKRDRTYFVTWYSKFFDEDVKNVKIHLSYIKEKARYKGMKRDVNETAIAKRSKVIENGGTILQASFFTSDWISNDQGFFPLTILPEWFGEKAFEHKVLLSIQPDTVKDEEFNHMDKYVVIEIAIGAKVSKEHLTDLKQLEEKWRKQQISR
;
A
#
# COMPACT_ATOMS: atom_id res chain seq x y z
N MET A 1 58.99 -18.54 -37.99
CA MET A 1 60.11 -19.50 -37.93
C MET A 1 59.88 -20.42 -36.75
N LYS A 2 60.00 -21.75 -36.80
CA LYS A 2 60.26 -22.70 -37.91
C LYS A 2 59.51 -24.04 -37.63
N LEU A 3 59.38 -24.82 -38.71
CA LEU A 3 59.19 -26.29 -38.88
C LEU A 3 59.35 -27.22 -37.64
N SER A 4 58.67 -28.36 -37.44
CA SER A 4 58.08 -29.48 -38.26
C SER A 4 58.92 -30.78 -38.24
N GLY A 5 58.26 -31.95 -38.13
CA GLY A 5 58.80 -33.33 -38.28
C GLY A 5 57.89 -34.36 -37.57
N LEU A 6 57.35 -35.45 -38.15
CA LEU A 6 57.87 -36.62 -38.91
C LEU A 6 58.55 -37.69 -38.01
N LEU A 7 58.43 -39.03 -38.22
CA LEU A 7 57.48 -39.94 -38.93
C LEU A 7 57.86 -41.42 -38.55
N ILE A 8 57.33 -42.44 -39.27
CA ILE A 8 57.75 -43.88 -39.36
C ILE A 8 57.19 -44.85 -38.28
N TRP A 9 57.06 -46.18 -38.48
CA TRP A 9 56.22 -47.01 -39.40
C TRP A 9 56.44 -48.54 -39.13
N ALA A 10 55.62 -49.40 -39.77
CA ALA A 10 55.81 -50.86 -40.02
C ALA A 10 55.67 -51.88 -38.83
N ALA A 11 55.39 -53.19 -39.02
CA ALA A 11 54.64 -53.97 -40.05
C ALA A 11 54.58 -55.50 -39.67
N VAL A 12 53.93 -56.34 -40.51
CA VAL A 12 54.05 -57.84 -40.64
C VAL A 12 53.28 -58.71 -39.60
N LEU A 13 52.79 -59.96 -39.87
CA LEU A 13 51.98 -60.59 -40.96
C LEU A 13 51.70 -62.09 -40.63
N THR A 14 50.91 -62.80 -41.48
CA THR A 14 50.67 -64.28 -41.57
C THR A 14 49.79 -64.98 -40.51
N ALA A 15 49.04 -66.08 -40.79
CA ALA A 15 48.43 -66.61 -42.04
C ALA A 15 47.45 -67.81 -41.77
N SER A 16 46.51 -68.08 -42.71
CA SER A 16 45.95 -69.40 -43.15
C SER A 16 45.37 -70.43 -42.14
N VAL A 17 44.27 -71.18 -42.34
CA VAL A 17 43.20 -71.39 -43.38
C VAL A 17 41.94 -72.01 -42.65
N ASP A 18 40.90 -72.71 -43.15
CA ASP A 18 40.53 -73.39 -44.43
C ASP A 18 38.99 -73.69 -44.54
N ALA A 19 38.62 -74.52 -45.52
CA ALA A 19 37.36 -75.25 -45.83
C ALA A 19 36.45 -75.69 -44.65
N ALA A 20 35.11 -75.90 -44.79
CA ALA A 20 34.14 -75.82 -45.92
C ALA A 20 32.69 -76.06 -45.37
N ALA A 21 31.56 -75.99 -46.11
CA ALA A 21 31.08 -75.23 -47.29
C ALA A 21 29.62 -75.65 -47.64
N VAL A 22 28.93 -74.96 -48.57
CA VAL A 22 27.69 -75.36 -49.31
C VAL A 22 26.37 -75.45 -48.48
N VAL A 23 25.21 -74.88 -48.87
CA VAL A 23 24.81 -73.77 -49.79
C VAL A 23 23.35 -73.38 -49.42
N SER A 24 22.99 -72.10 -49.47
CA SER A 24 21.63 -71.65 -49.85
C SER A 24 21.52 -70.13 -50.04
N VAL A 25 21.85 -69.65 -51.26
CA VAL A 25 21.32 -68.45 -51.94
C VAL A 25 21.40 -67.09 -51.21
N GLU A 26 22.23 -66.19 -51.74
CA GLU A 26 22.29 -64.75 -51.42
C GLU A 26 21.14 -63.98 -52.14
N ASP A 27 20.71 -62.79 -51.70
CA ASP A 27 21.22 -61.48 -52.16
C ASP A 27 20.53 -60.34 -51.39
N PRO A 28 21.05 -59.09 -51.36
CA PRO A 28 22.44 -58.65 -51.51
C PRO A 28 22.91 -57.80 -50.30
N LEU A 29 24.23 -57.62 -50.15
CA LEU A 29 24.83 -56.97 -48.98
C LEU A 29 25.41 -55.57 -49.33
N ILE A 30 24.90 -54.50 -48.72
CA ILE A 30 25.54 -53.16 -48.74
C ILE A 30 25.58 -52.55 -47.33
N THR A 31 26.74 -52.76 -46.69
CA THR A 31 27.46 -51.85 -45.78
C THR A 31 26.70 -51.20 -44.60
N GLU A 32 27.06 -51.60 -43.39
CA GLU A 32 26.76 -50.83 -42.17
C GLU A 32 27.47 -49.46 -42.20
N ALA A 33 26.67 -48.38 -42.18
CA ALA A 33 27.17 -47.04 -41.90
C ALA A 33 27.30 -46.83 -40.37
N PRO A 34 28.26 -46.02 -39.89
CA PRO A 34 28.50 -45.85 -38.45
C PRO A 34 27.28 -45.31 -37.71
N ALA A 35 27.11 -45.73 -36.45
CA ALA A 35 25.94 -45.44 -35.63
C ALA A 35 25.74 -43.94 -35.34
N VAL A 36 25.05 -43.25 -36.25
CA VAL A 36 24.51 -41.91 -36.00
C VAL A 36 23.49 -42.02 -34.88
N GLN A 37 23.85 -41.54 -33.69
CA GLN A 37 22.90 -41.37 -32.61
C GLN A 37 21.87 -40.32 -33.00
N LEU A 38 20.73 -40.78 -33.52
CA LEU A 38 19.54 -39.96 -33.73
C LEU A 38 19.01 -39.54 -32.36
N GLU A 39 19.54 -38.43 -31.83
CA GLU A 39 18.98 -37.76 -30.67
C GLU A 39 17.48 -37.57 -30.89
N LYS A 40 16.68 -38.25 -30.06
CA LYS A 40 15.23 -38.08 -30.08
C LYS A 40 14.94 -36.64 -29.71
N ARG A 41 14.61 -35.83 -30.72
CA ARG A 41 14.14 -34.45 -30.56
C ARG A 41 12.82 -34.45 -29.79
N TYR A 42 12.93 -34.52 -28.46
CA TYR A 42 11.83 -34.26 -27.54
C TYR A 42 11.40 -32.81 -27.77
N LYS A 43 10.37 -32.63 -28.60
CA LYS A 43 9.54 -31.42 -28.59
C LYS A 43 8.90 -31.36 -27.21
N GLY A 44 9.60 -30.73 -26.27
CA GLY A 44 9.11 -30.51 -24.92
C GLY A 44 7.74 -29.88 -25.00
N LYS A 45 6.71 -30.58 -24.51
CA LYS A 45 5.34 -30.09 -24.55
C LYS A 45 5.27 -28.86 -23.66
N ILE A 46 5.27 -27.67 -24.27
CA ILE A 46 5.16 -26.39 -23.55
C ILE A 46 3.72 -26.28 -23.04
N ILE A 47 3.42 -27.01 -21.98
CA ILE A 47 2.26 -26.79 -21.14
C ILE A 47 2.49 -25.42 -20.51
N ASN A 48 1.66 -24.44 -20.86
CA ASN A 48 1.74 -23.13 -20.23
C ASN A 48 1.56 -23.32 -18.72
N LYS A 49 2.57 -22.93 -17.93
CA LYS A 49 2.57 -23.07 -16.47
C LYS A 49 1.39 -22.37 -15.81
N GLU A 50 0.82 -21.34 -16.45
CA GLU A 50 -0.39 -20.67 -15.96
C GLU A 50 -1.67 -21.50 -16.21
N TYR A 51 -1.75 -22.24 -17.31
CA TYR A 51 -2.90 -23.11 -17.60
C TYR A 51 -2.96 -24.32 -16.65
N ALA A 52 -1.80 -24.86 -16.26
CA ALA A 52 -1.72 -25.89 -15.23
C ALA A 52 -2.23 -25.37 -13.87
N LYS A 53 -1.83 -24.15 -13.48
CA LYS A 53 -2.32 -23.51 -12.24
C LYS A 53 -3.82 -23.21 -12.29
N GLN A 54 -4.35 -22.71 -13.39
CA GLN A 54 -5.79 -22.49 -13.57
C GLN A 54 -6.60 -23.79 -13.47
N GLN A 55 -6.06 -24.91 -13.95
CA GLN A 55 -6.66 -26.24 -13.78
C GLN A 55 -6.62 -26.73 -12.32
N GLU A 56 -5.57 -26.39 -11.55
CA GLU A 56 -5.48 -26.70 -10.12
C GLU A 56 -6.41 -25.80 -9.28
N GLU A 57 -6.50 -24.51 -9.60
CA GLU A 57 -7.42 -23.54 -8.99
C GLU A 57 -8.89 -23.94 -9.23
N GLN A 58 -9.27 -24.31 -10.46
CA GLN A 58 -10.61 -24.84 -10.75
C GLN A 58 -10.91 -26.13 -9.98
N LYS A 59 -9.93 -27.03 -9.80
CA LYS A 59 -10.13 -28.26 -9.02
C LYS A 59 -10.34 -27.99 -7.54
N LYS A 60 -9.65 -27.00 -6.95
CA LYS A 60 -9.88 -26.57 -5.56
C LYS A 60 -11.26 -25.94 -5.36
N ILE A 61 -11.68 -25.11 -6.30
CA ILE A 61 -13.04 -24.52 -6.32
C ILE A 61 -14.11 -25.62 -6.40
N LEU A 62 -13.91 -26.68 -7.21
CA LEU A 62 -14.82 -27.83 -7.25
C LEU A 62 -14.72 -28.75 -6.01
N ALA A 63 -13.62 -28.72 -5.25
CA ALA A 63 -13.42 -29.54 -4.05
C ALA A 63 -14.08 -28.94 -2.79
N GLY A 64 -14.56 -27.68 -2.85
CA GLY A 64 -15.16 -27.00 -1.70
C GLY A 64 -14.14 -26.48 -0.67
N GLU A 65 -12.88 -26.28 -1.08
CA GLU A 65 -11.87 -25.60 -0.24
C GLU A 65 -12.03 -24.08 -0.37
N ASP A 66 -12.36 -23.38 0.73
CA ASP A 66 -12.54 -21.92 0.74
C ASP A 66 -11.24 -21.18 0.37
N PRO A 67 -11.20 -20.41 -0.75
CA PRO A 67 -9.97 -19.76 -1.23
C PRO A 67 -9.54 -18.53 -0.40
N GLU A 68 -10.38 -18.06 0.54
CA GLU A 68 -10.12 -16.86 1.35
C GLU A 68 -8.99 -17.00 2.39
N SER A 69 -8.35 -18.17 2.48
CA SER A 69 -7.25 -18.44 3.42
C SER A 69 -5.83 -18.41 2.81
N SER A 70 -5.69 -18.20 1.50
CA SER A 70 -4.37 -18.15 0.83
C SER A 70 -4.02 -16.76 0.29
N SER A 71 -2.89 -16.21 0.78
CA SER A 71 -2.41 -14.85 0.49
C SER A 71 -2.20 -14.59 -1.01
N THR A 72 -3.12 -13.87 -1.64
CA THR A 72 -3.06 -13.41 -3.04
C THR A 72 -2.26 -12.12 -3.18
N MET A 73 -0.98 -12.16 -2.79
CA MET A 73 -0.05 -11.07 -3.09
C MET A 73 0.02 -10.84 -4.61
N PRO A 74 -0.24 -9.62 -5.13
CA PRO A 74 -0.27 -9.40 -6.57
C PRO A 74 1.13 -9.56 -7.20
N LYS A 75 1.18 -10.08 -8.43
CA LYS A 75 2.45 -10.29 -9.15
C LYS A 75 3.18 -8.93 -9.38
N PRO A 76 4.51 -8.87 -9.19
CA PRO A 76 5.31 -7.74 -9.66
C PRO A 76 5.14 -7.49 -11.16
N TRP A 77 5.30 -6.23 -11.58
CA TRP A 77 5.10 -5.80 -12.96
C TRP A 77 6.13 -4.75 -13.38
N ILE A 78 6.42 -4.70 -14.68
CA ILE A 78 7.42 -3.79 -15.25
C ILE A 78 6.74 -2.49 -15.70
N ARG A 79 7.36 -1.35 -15.42
CA ARG A 79 7.05 -0.04 -16.03
C ARG A 79 8.31 0.66 -16.52
N THR A 80 8.12 1.67 -17.35
CA THR A 80 9.18 2.60 -17.77
C THR A 80 8.85 4.00 -17.24
N ILE A 81 9.82 4.65 -16.62
CA ILE A 81 9.76 6.01 -16.06
C ILE A 81 10.61 6.93 -16.94
N TYR A 82 10.13 8.17 -17.16
CA TYR A 82 10.75 9.19 -18.02
C TYR A 82 11.24 8.62 -19.38
N GLU A 83 10.41 7.77 -19.99
CA GLU A 83 10.63 7.03 -21.25
C GLU A 83 11.87 6.11 -21.31
N THR A 84 12.74 6.12 -20.30
CA THR A 84 14.11 5.58 -20.37
C THR A 84 14.48 4.62 -19.24
N GLN A 85 13.90 4.76 -18.04
CA GLN A 85 14.27 3.99 -16.86
C GLN A 85 13.26 2.85 -16.63
N VAL A 86 13.69 1.60 -16.80
CA VAL A 86 12.83 0.42 -16.63
C VAL A 86 12.95 -0.12 -15.19
N GLU A 87 11.84 -0.19 -14.47
CA GLU A 87 11.80 -0.74 -13.09
C GLU A 87 10.78 -1.87 -12.92
N ILE A 88 10.97 -2.68 -11.87
CA ILE A 88 10.08 -3.77 -11.47
C ILE A 88 9.31 -3.34 -10.21
N VAL A 89 8.07 -2.90 -10.41
CA VAL A 89 7.15 -2.51 -9.35
C VAL A 89 6.63 -3.76 -8.65
N THR A 90 6.77 -3.83 -7.33
CA THR A 90 6.21 -4.91 -6.49
C THR A 90 5.01 -4.38 -5.70
N PRO A 91 3.77 -4.79 -6.05
CA PRO A 91 2.58 -4.36 -5.31
C PRO A 91 2.56 -4.89 -3.88
N THR A 92 2.15 -4.05 -2.93
CA THR A 92 2.14 -4.39 -1.49
C THR A 92 0.73 -4.27 -0.92
N VAL A 93 0.26 -5.25 -0.15
CA VAL A 93 -1.09 -5.25 0.43
C VAL A 93 -1.04 -4.87 1.92
N ILE A 94 -1.63 -3.73 2.28
CA ILE A 94 -1.65 -3.19 3.65
C ILE A 94 -3.11 -2.87 4.00
N ALA A 95 -3.62 -3.39 5.12
CA ALA A 95 -5.03 -3.19 5.54
C ALA A 95 -6.09 -3.58 4.48
N GLY A 96 -5.76 -4.48 3.53
CA GLY A 96 -6.61 -4.82 2.37
C GLY A 96 -6.50 -3.85 1.18
N VAL A 97 -5.70 -2.79 1.29
CA VAL A 97 -5.33 -1.85 0.22
C VAL A 97 -4.14 -2.39 -0.57
N THR A 98 -4.24 -2.46 -1.90
CA THR A 98 -3.08 -2.78 -2.76
C THR A 98 -2.40 -1.50 -3.23
N PHE A 99 -1.22 -1.22 -2.68
CA PHE A 99 -0.31 -0.17 -3.15
C PHE A 99 0.47 -0.64 -4.38
N SER A 100 0.82 0.30 -5.26
CA SER A 100 1.63 0.06 -6.45
C SER A 100 1.04 -0.99 -7.40
N ALA A 101 -0.29 -1.09 -7.42
CA ALA A 101 -1.04 -1.89 -8.38
C ALA A 101 -0.75 -1.43 -9.83
N LYS A 102 -0.82 -2.37 -10.78
CA LYS A 102 -0.71 -2.02 -12.20
C LYS A 102 -1.95 -1.23 -12.63
N PRO A 103 -1.81 -0.01 -13.19
CA PRO A 103 -2.95 0.77 -13.66
C PRO A 103 -3.67 0.06 -14.83
N PRO A 104 -4.97 0.34 -15.03
CA PRO A 104 -5.72 -0.18 -16.17
C PRO A 104 -5.16 0.34 -17.50
N LYS A 105 -5.48 -0.34 -18.60
CA LYS A 105 -5.05 0.07 -19.96
C LYS A 105 -5.83 1.27 -20.51
N THR A 106 -7.00 1.55 -19.95
CA THR A 106 -7.90 2.65 -20.28
C THR A 106 -8.35 3.27 -18.97
N THR A 107 -8.46 4.60 -18.94
CA THR A 107 -8.89 5.37 -17.78
C THR A 107 -10.24 5.99 -18.11
N ASP A 108 -11.31 5.43 -17.54
CA ASP A 108 -12.70 5.80 -17.81
C ASP A 108 -13.26 6.76 -16.72
N GLY A 109 -12.45 7.09 -15.70
CA GLY A 109 -12.86 7.87 -14.53
C GLY A 109 -13.72 7.08 -13.53
N LEU A 110 -13.84 5.77 -13.74
CA LEU A 110 -14.64 4.83 -12.94
C LEU A 110 -13.77 3.86 -12.13
N GLU A 111 -12.47 4.16 -12.03
CA GLU A 111 -11.49 3.40 -11.27
C GLU A 111 -11.84 3.41 -9.77
N GLN A 112 -11.54 2.30 -9.09
CA GLN A 112 -11.79 2.19 -7.66
C GLN A 112 -10.65 2.86 -6.88
N TRP A 113 -10.96 3.96 -6.19
CA TRP A 113 -10.02 4.71 -5.37
C TRP A 113 -10.34 4.55 -3.88
N ILE A 114 -9.41 4.89 -2.98
CA ILE A 114 -9.51 4.53 -1.57
C ILE A 114 -9.53 5.78 -0.70
N SER A 115 -10.74 6.11 -0.25
CA SER A 115 -10.97 7.13 0.76
C SER A 115 -10.63 6.58 2.16
N LEU A 116 -10.49 7.44 3.15
CA LEU A 116 -10.37 7.05 4.55
C LEU A 116 -11.67 7.37 5.31
N ASN A 117 -12.04 6.50 6.24
CA ASN A 117 -13.00 6.84 7.29
C ASN A 117 -12.33 7.76 8.32
N LYS A 118 -13.13 8.33 9.23
CA LYS A 118 -12.64 9.27 10.23
C LYS A 118 -11.54 8.70 11.13
N ASP A 119 -11.57 7.40 11.42
CA ASP A 119 -10.56 6.70 12.21
C ASP A 119 -9.27 6.38 11.42
N GLY A 120 -9.16 6.79 10.16
CA GLY A 120 -8.06 6.42 9.26
C GLY A 120 -8.21 5.02 8.64
N SER A 121 -9.33 4.32 8.85
CA SER A 121 -9.53 3.00 8.23
C SER A 121 -9.85 3.14 6.73
N PRO A 122 -9.29 2.28 5.85
CA PRO A 122 -9.47 2.39 4.41
C PRO A 122 -10.90 2.08 3.97
N LYS A 123 -11.31 2.72 2.88
CA LYS A 123 -12.66 2.61 2.30
C LYS A 123 -12.61 2.73 0.78
N THR A 124 -12.66 1.59 0.11
CA THR A 124 -12.81 1.53 -1.35
C THR A 124 -14.09 2.24 -1.79
N ILE A 125 -13.95 3.21 -2.66
CA ILE A 125 -15.04 3.91 -3.34
C ILE A 125 -15.08 3.44 -4.79
N ARG A 126 -16.28 3.08 -5.25
CA ARG A 126 -16.58 2.80 -6.65
C ARG A 126 -17.33 4.03 -7.21
N PRO A 127 -16.74 4.79 -8.15
CA PRO A 127 -17.45 5.87 -8.82
C PRO A 127 -18.65 5.34 -9.62
N GLN A 128 -19.64 6.19 -9.90
CA GLN A 128 -20.83 5.79 -10.65
C GLN A 128 -21.29 6.90 -11.59
N MET A 129 -21.40 6.62 -12.89
CA MET A 129 -22.09 7.49 -13.85
C MET A 129 -23.56 7.66 -13.46
N LYS A 130 -24.00 8.89 -13.19
CA LYS A 130 -25.41 9.25 -13.02
C LYS A 130 -25.68 10.61 -13.67
N ASN A 131 -26.63 10.65 -14.59
CA ASN A 131 -27.05 11.87 -15.31
C ASN A 131 -25.86 12.57 -16.01
N GLY A 132 -25.01 11.80 -16.70
CA GLY A 132 -23.84 12.33 -17.43
C GLY A 132 -22.68 12.82 -16.55
N ARG A 133 -22.74 12.68 -15.22
CA ARG A 133 -21.67 13.05 -14.29
C ARG A 133 -21.21 11.84 -13.46
N ILE A 134 -19.91 11.73 -13.23
CA ILE A 134 -19.35 10.71 -12.33
C ILE A 134 -19.63 11.13 -10.88
N LYS A 135 -20.47 10.39 -10.17
CA LYS A 135 -20.64 10.56 -8.71
C LYS A 135 -19.56 9.78 -7.98
N LYS A 136 -18.90 10.43 -7.02
CA LYS A 136 -17.75 9.91 -6.27
C LYS A 136 -16.54 9.55 -7.14
N ALA A 137 -16.23 10.39 -8.13
CA ALA A 137 -14.92 10.38 -8.79
C ALA A 137 -13.79 10.50 -7.76
N SER A 138 -12.57 10.14 -8.15
CA SER A 138 -11.38 10.47 -7.36
C SER A 138 -11.28 11.99 -7.16
N PRO A 139 -10.86 12.49 -6.00
CA PRO A 139 -10.60 13.92 -5.83
C PRO A 139 -9.48 14.38 -6.77
N THR A 140 -9.69 15.55 -7.37
CA THR A 140 -8.66 16.37 -8.01
C THR A 140 -8.09 17.32 -6.97
N TYR A 141 -6.77 17.42 -6.84
CA TYR A 141 -6.14 18.20 -5.77
C TYR A 141 -5.82 19.65 -6.15
N ASP A 142 -6.18 20.08 -7.37
CA ASP A 142 -5.98 21.45 -7.87
C ASP A 142 -4.52 21.93 -7.66
N THR A 143 -4.33 23.18 -7.28
CA THR A 143 -3.03 23.83 -7.07
C THR A 143 -2.34 23.44 -5.76
N TRP A 144 -2.98 22.68 -4.85
CA TRP A 144 -2.45 22.40 -3.50
C TRP A 144 -1.06 21.74 -3.47
N PHE A 145 -0.69 20.98 -4.50
CA PHE A 145 0.63 20.33 -4.57
C PHE A 145 1.58 20.94 -5.61
N ALA A 146 1.09 21.87 -6.43
CA ALA A 146 1.89 22.55 -7.44
C ALA A 146 2.85 23.58 -6.80
N LYS A 147 4.01 23.81 -7.41
CA LYS A 147 4.98 24.82 -6.95
C LYS A 147 4.66 26.18 -7.60
N PRO A 148 4.24 27.20 -6.84
CA PRO A 148 4.09 28.55 -7.38
C PRO A 148 5.46 29.09 -7.79
N THR A 149 5.58 29.49 -9.05
CA THR A 149 6.82 29.94 -9.67
C THR A 149 6.55 31.26 -10.38
N THR A 150 7.14 32.35 -9.91
CA THR A 150 7.02 33.66 -10.59
C THR A 150 7.86 33.66 -11.86
N VAL A 151 7.20 33.62 -13.01
CA VAL A 151 7.85 33.79 -14.31
C VAL A 151 7.83 35.29 -14.65
N GLN A 152 9.01 35.85 -14.85
CA GLN A 152 9.18 37.23 -15.30
C GLN A 152 9.20 37.27 -16.83
N TYR A 153 8.15 37.84 -17.41
CA TYR A 153 7.98 37.99 -18.85
C TYR A 153 8.32 39.39 -19.32
N THR A 154 9.14 39.47 -20.36
CA THR A 154 9.42 40.69 -21.12
C THR A 154 8.44 40.85 -22.29
N LYS A 155 8.27 42.08 -22.78
CA LYS A 155 7.38 42.35 -23.93
C LYS A 155 7.75 41.57 -25.19
N GLU A 156 9.04 41.29 -25.42
CA GLU A 156 9.49 40.49 -26.59
C GLU A 156 8.97 39.04 -26.56
N GLN A 157 8.85 38.47 -25.36
CA GLN A 157 8.35 37.11 -25.14
C GLN A 157 6.82 37.05 -25.26
N LEU A 158 6.10 37.91 -24.54
CA LEU A 158 4.63 37.95 -24.54
C LEU A 158 4.04 38.52 -25.84
N LYS A 159 4.77 39.40 -26.54
CA LYS A 159 4.29 40.19 -27.68
C LYS A 159 3.01 40.98 -27.37
N ALA A 160 2.85 41.37 -26.10
CA ALA A 160 1.67 42.06 -25.60
C ALA A 160 1.55 43.46 -26.21
N HIS A 161 0.44 43.70 -26.91
CA HIS A 161 0.15 44.97 -27.60
C HIS A 161 -0.14 46.14 -26.65
N ASN A 162 -0.40 45.85 -25.38
CA ASN A 162 -0.85 46.75 -24.32
C ASN A 162 0.19 46.94 -23.20
N MET A 163 1.45 46.58 -23.46
CA MET A 163 2.58 46.60 -22.50
C MET A 163 3.64 47.62 -22.96
N ALA A 164 4.30 48.31 -22.04
CA ALA A 164 5.42 49.19 -22.39
C ALA A 164 6.71 48.37 -22.67
N ASP A 165 7.65 48.94 -23.44
CA ASP A 165 8.84 48.22 -23.90
C ASP A 165 9.84 47.91 -22.76
N ASP A 166 9.80 48.72 -21.70
CA ASP A 166 10.59 48.63 -20.47
C ASP A 166 9.86 47.91 -19.32
N GLN A 167 8.59 47.53 -19.53
CA GLN A 167 7.78 46.87 -18.52
C GLN A 167 8.14 45.38 -18.41
N ILE A 168 8.15 44.86 -17.17
CA ILE A 168 8.20 43.42 -16.88
C ILE A 168 6.82 43.02 -16.37
N HIS A 169 6.31 41.87 -16.84
CA HIS A 169 5.11 41.25 -16.29
C HIS A 169 5.51 40.07 -15.41
N GLU A 170 5.03 40.03 -14.18
CA GLU A 170 5.24 38.91 -13.27
C GLU A 170 3.96 38.08 -13.21
N GLU A 171 4.02 36.83 -13.66
CA GLU A 171 2.92 35.88 -13.57
C GLU A 171 3.33 34.71 -12.67
N VAL A 172 2.42 34.25 -11.79
CA VAL A 172 2.67 33.13 -10.88
C VAL A 172 2.12 31.85 -11.51
N GLU A 173 2.97 31.11 -12.19
CA GLU A 173 2.63 29.82 -12.78
C GLU A 173 2.73 28.71 -11.72
N TYR A 174 1.74 27.82 -11.70
CA TYR A 174 1.69 26.68 -10.77
C TYR A 174 2.22 25.44 -11.49
N ILE A 175 3.51 25.13 -11.28
CA ILE A 175 4.15 23.96 -11.90
C ILE A 175 3.71 22.70 -11.15
N GLU A 176 3.08 21.75 -11.86
CA GLU A 176 2.65 20.47 -11.29
C GLU A 176 3.84 19.64 -10.77
N GLU A 177 3.62 18.90 -9.67
CA GLU A 177 4.60 17.94 -9.12
C GLU A 177 4.74 16.68 -10.01
N ASP A 178 5.81 15.91 -9.83
CA ASP A 178 5.97 14.63 -10.52
C ASP A 178 4.99 13.55 -10.00
N GLN A 179 3.92 13.34 -10.76
CA GLN A 179 2.90 12.32 -10.46
C GLN A 179 3.39 10.87 -10.57
N THR A 180 4.63 10.61 -11.06
CA THR A 180 5.17 9.26 -11.33
C THR A 180 5.01 8.29 -10.16
N TYR A 181 5.25 8.73 -8.93
CA TYR A 181 5.11 7.86 -7.74
C TYR A 181 3.78 8.05 -7.03
N HIS A 182 3.17 9.25 -7.08
CA HIS A 182 1.87 9.51 -6.46
C HIS A 182 0.73 8.70 -7.11
N GLN A 183 0.77 8.46 -8.43
CA GLN A 183 -0.21 7.61 -9.12
C GLN A 183 -0.18 6.12 -8.70
N LEU A 184 0.89 5.66 -8.05
CA LEU A 184 0.96 4.31 -7.47
C LEU A 184 0.29 4.20 -6.10
N ASN A 185 -0.06 5.33 -5.46
CA ASN A 185 -0.77 5.36 -4.19
C ASN A 185 -2.29 5.45 -4.42
N PRO A 186 -3.08 4.43 -4.04
CA PRO A 186 -4.54 4.46 -4.21
C PRO A 186 -5.28 5.26 -3.12
N LEU A 187 -4.58 5.74 -2.08
CA LEU A 187 -5.17 6.52 -0.99
C LEU A 187 -5.48 7.96 -1.40
N ILE A 188 -6.55 8.51 -0.82
CA ILE A 188 -6.76 9.95 -0.76
C ILE A 188 -5.58 10.65 -0.05
N ARG A 189 -5.00 11.66 -0.70
CA ARG A 189 -3.98 12.52 -0.11
C ARG A 189 -4.64 13.56 0.80
N CYS A 190 -3.95 13.94 1.86
CA CYS A 190 -4.38 15.00 2.76
C CYS A 190 -4.16 16.36 2.10
N THR A 191 -5.20 17.20 2.06
CA THR A 191 -5.15 18.63 1.69
C THR A 191 -5.82 19.46 2.78
N PRO A 192 -5.60 20.79 2.85
CA PRO A 192 -6.22 21.63 3.88
C PRO A 192 -7.75 21.57 3.92
N ASP A 193 -8.42 21.28 2.79
CA ASP A 193 -9.88 21.08 2.72
C ASP A 193 -10.39 19.89 3.56
N LEU A 194 -9.50 18.93 3.85
CA LEU A 194 -9.77 17.73 4.65
C LEU A 194 -9.39 17.90 6.13
N TYR A 195 -8.82 19.04 6.51
CA TYR A 195 -8.61 19.36 7.92
C TYR A 195 -9.94 19.48 8.68
N HIS A 196 -9.92 19.14 9.96
CA HIS A 196 -11.07 19.21 10.83
C HIS A 196 -10.75 20.05 12.06
N LYS A 197 -11.78 20.71 12.62
CA LYS A 197 -11.60 21.55 13.80
C LYS A 197 -11.66 20.71 15.08
N LYS A 198 -10.58 20.76 15.86
CA LYS A 198 -10.35 20.05 17.14
C LYS A 198 -10.67 20.95 18.35
N GLY A 199 -10.52 20.39 19.55
CA GLY A 199 -10.79 21.09 20.81
C GLY A 199 -12.26 21.28 21.16
N LEU A 200 -12.53 21.89 22.32
CA LEU A 200 -13.86 22.11 22.89
C LEU A 200 -14.72 23.04 22.01
N GLY A 201 -14.10 24.11 21.50
CA GLY A 201 -14.74 25.17 20.72
C GLY A 201 -14.90 24.85 19.23
N LYS A 202 -14.14 23.88 18.69
CA LYS A 202 -13.97 23.66 17.23
C LYS A 202 -13.41 24.90 16.54
N ASP A 203 -12.39 25.46 17.15
CA ASP A 203 -11.66 26.67 16.79
C ASP A 203 -10.26 26.34 16.26
N ILE A 204 -9.57 25.39 16.89
CA ILE A 204 -8.22 24.93 16.54
C ILE A 204 -8.27 23.97 15.32
N PRO A 205 -7.40 24.09 14.30
CA PRO A 205 -7.31 23.13 13.19
C PRO A 205 -6.58 21.83 13.57
N SER A 206 -6.78 20.76 12.79
CA SER A 206 -6.11 19.45 12.95
C SER A 206 -4.70 19.37 12.38
N GLU A 207 -4.23 20.45 11.75
CA GLU A 207 -2.90 20.63 11.17
C GLU A 207 -1.75 19.92 11.93
N PRO A 208 -0.88 19.15 11.24
CA PRO A 208 -0.87 18.87 9.79
C PRO A 208 -1.83 17.75 9.33
N PHE A 209 -2.62 17.17 10.25
CA PHE A 209 -3.33 15.92 10.02
C PHE A 209 -4.69 16.09 9.35
N CYS A 210 -5.01 15.22 8.40
CA CYS A 210 -6.39 14.99 7.93
C CYS A 210 -7.03 13.78 8.64
N PHE A 211 -6.29 12.66 8.68
CA PHE A 211 -6.72 11.41 9.29
C PHE A 211 -5.61 10.83 10.20
N PRO A 212 -5.93 10.14 11.31
CA PRO A 212 -7.27 10.02 11.90
C PRO A 212 -7.79 11.38 12.39
N HIS A 213 -9.11 11.46 12.57
CA HIS A 213 -9.73 12.59 13.25
C HIS A 213 -9.47 12.54 14.76
N ASP A 214 -9.62 13.69 15.39
CA ASP A 214 -9.59 13.82 16.84
C ASP A 214 -10.73 13.06 17.54
N ASN A 215 -10.43 12.50 18.70
CA ASN A 215 -11.29 11.61 19.52
C ASN A 215 -11.89 10.40 18.75
N GLN A 216 -11.18 9.80 17.80
CA GLN A 216 -11.60 8.53 17.19
C GLN A 216 -11.06 7.31 17.97
N SER A 217 -11.85 6.24 18.02
CA SER A 217 -11.53 5.00 18.74
C SER A 217 -11.04 3.93 17.76
N LEU A 218 -9.73 3.72 17.75
CA LEU A 218 -9.02 2.72 16.96
C LEU A 218 -8.98 1.39 17.72
N LYS A 219 -8.99 0.26 17.01
CA LYS A 219 -9.03 -1.08 17.59
C LYS A 219 -7.67 -1.77 17.46
N ARG A 220 -7.27 -2.53 18.48
CA ARG A 220 -6.10 -3.42 18.41
C ARG A 220 -6.22 -4.42 17.25
N ASP A 221 -5.07 -4.92 16.80
CA ASP A 221 -4.92 -5.88 15.69
C ASP A 221 -5.47 -5.36 14.35
N ARG A 222 -5.40 -4.03 14.14
CA ARG A 222 -5.80 -3.38 12.89
C ARG A 222 -4.79 -2.31 12.49
N THR A 223 -4.69 -2.10 11.17
CA THR A 223 -3.88 -1.05 10.56
C THR A 223 -4.79 0.09 10.09
N TYR A 224 -4.37 1.31 10.43
CA TYR A 224 -5.04 2.57 10.11
C TYR A 224 -4.04 3.48 9.38
N PHE A 225 -4.52 4.32 8.48
CA PHE A 225 -3.66 5.28 7.77
C PHE A 225 -3.70 6.63 8.48
N VAL A 226 -2.56 7.01 9.06
CA VAL A 226 -2.27 8.40 9.44
C VAL A 226 -1.93 9.15 8.15
N THR A 227 -2.46 10.35 7.96
CA THR A 227 -2.20 11.18 6.77
C THR A 227 -2.02 12.65 7.14
N TRP A 228 -1.04 13.28 6.51
CA TRP A 228 -0.68 14.68 6.70
C TRP A 228 -0.46 15.37 5.35
N TYR A 229 -0.63 16.68 5.32
CA TYR A 229 -0.36 17.50 4.14
C TYR A 229 1.15 17.75 4.04
N SER A 230 1.81 17.27 2.98
CA SER A 230 3.27 17.34 2.86
C SER A 230 3.79 18.78 2.81
N LYS A 231 3.08 19.65 2.08
CA LYS A 231 3.33 21.10 1.97
C LYS A 231 2.87 21.92 3.21
N PHE A 232 2.59 21.26 4.34
CA PHE A 232 2.45 21.97 5.64
C PHE A 232 3.81 22.38 6.21
N PHE A 233 4.84 21.57 5.94
CA PHE A 233 6.21 21.81 6.40
C PHE A 233 6.98 22.63 5.35
N ASP A 234 8.05 23.31 5.79
CA ASP A 234 8.95 24.08 4.93
C ASP A 234 9.60 23.20 3.84
N GLU A 235 10.00 23.78 2.70
CA GLU A 235 10.55 23.02 1.56
C GLU A 235 11.84 22.24 1.88
N ASP A 236 12.53 22.58 2.98
CA ASP A 236 13.70 21.87 3.47
C ASP A 236 13.36 20.51 4.14
N VAL A 237 12.11 20.31 4.59
CA VAL A 237 11.66 19.12 5.33
C VAL A 237 11.41 17.94 4.38
N LYS A 238 12.36 17.02 4.32
CA LYS A 238 12.34 15.86 3.42
C LYS A 238 11.73 14.65 4.08
N ASN A 239 11.88 14.51 5.39
CA ASN A 239 11.41 13.36 6.16
C ASN A 239 10.64 13.80 7.40
N VAL A 240 9.71 12.94 7.80
CA VAL A 240 8.90 13.08 9.00
C VAL A 240 8.93 11.79 9.80
N LYS A 241 8.78 11.92 11.12
CA LYS A 241 8.78 10.85 12.11
C LYS A 241 7.48 10.93 12.91
N ILE A 242 6.80 9.82 13.12
CA ILE A 242 5.50 9.75 13.82
C ILE A 242 5.70 9.24 15.25
N HIS A 243 5.08 9.94 16.20
CA HIS A 243 5.19 9.70 17.63
C HIS A 243 3.83 9.35 18.24
N LEU A 244 3.82 8.35 19.14
CA LEU A 244 2.67 8.01 19.96
C LEU A 244 3.04 8.11 21.45
N SER A 245 2.27 8.90 22.19
CA SER A 245 2.54 9.26 23.59
C SER A 245 1.34 8.95 24.49
N TYR A 246 1.52 8.34 25.66
CA TYR A 246 0.38 8.10 26.58
C TYR A 246 -0.08 9.41 27.25
N ILE A 247 -1.39 9.66 27.22
CA ILE A 247 -2.00 10.80 27.92
C ILE A 247 -2.50 10.37 29.30
N LYS A 248 -2.07 11.09 30.34
CA LYS A 248 -2.58 10.94 31.71
C LYS A 248 -3.73 11.91 31.95
N GLU A 249 -4.95 11.39 32.01
CA GLU A 249 -6.11 12.18 32.45
C GLU A 249 -5.95 12.57 33.92
N LYS A 250 -6.25 13.83 34.26
CA LYS A 250 -6.34 14.26 35.68
C LYS A 250 -7.48 13.51 36.37
N ALA A 251 -7.20 12.94 37.55
CA ALA A 251 -8.11 12.04 38.27
C ALA A 251 -9.53 12.61 38.49
N ARG A 252 -9.68 13.94 38.58
CA ARG A 252 -10.97 14.64 38.69
C ARG A 252 -11.94 14.34 37.54
N TYR A 253 -11.43 14.05 36.35
CA TYR A 253 -12.21 13.69 35.16
C TYR A 253 -12.32 12.18 34.95
N LYS A 254 -11.60 11.38 35.74
CA LYS A 254 -11.57 9.91 35.64
C LYS A 254 -12.72 9.27 36.43
N GLY A 255 -13.96 9.57 36.02
CA GLY A 255 -15.16 8.80 36.40
C GLY A 255 -15.65 8.92 37.85
N MET A 256 -15.25 9.96 38.59
CA MET A 256 -15.86 10.23 39.91
C MET A 256 -17.23 10.91 39.72
N LYS A 257 -18.26 10.34 40.36
CA LYS A 257 -19.67 10.41 39.93
C LYS A 257 -20.35 11.79 40.03
N ARG A 258 -21.34 11.96 39.13
CA ARG A 258 -22.49 12.88 39.17
C ARG A 258 -22.16 14.37 39.08
N ASP A 259 -22.39 14.92 37.88
CA ASP A 259 -23.42 15.96 37.76
C ASP A 259 -24.22 15.78 36.46
N VAL A 260 -25.30 16.55 36.28
CA VAL A 260 -26.37 16.27 35.29
C VAL A 260 -26.02 16.75 33.87
N ASN A 261 -26.53 16.06 32.83
CA ASN A 261 -26.42 16.35 31.38
C ASN A 261 -25.11 15.97 30.65
N GLU A 262 -24.33 15.01 31.15
CA GLU A 262 -23.01 14.68 30.58
C GLU A 262 -23.00 13.87 29.25
N THR A 263 -24.14 13.37 28.77
CA THR A 263 -24.23 12.52 27.56
C THR A 263 -23.81 13.21 26.24
N ALA A 264 -23.77 14.55 26.22
CA ALA A 264 -23.25 15.35 25.10
C ALA A 264 -21.77 15.76 25.27
N ILE A 265 -21.16 15.48 26.42
CA ILE A 265 -19.85 16.00 26.85
C ILE A 265 -18.73 14.98 26.60
N ALA A 266 -18.98 13.70 26.84
CA ALA A 266 -17.99 12.62 26.71
C ALA A 266 -17.50 12.34 25.28
N LYS A 267 -18.18 12.85 24.24
CA LYS A 267 -17.86 12.62 22.82
C LYS A 267 -16.81 13.59 22.25
N ARG A 268 -15.95 14.16 23.10
CA ARG A 268 -14.98 15.21 22.72
C ARG A 268 -13.64 15.03 23.42
N SER A 269 -12.58 15.31 22.69
CA SER A 269 -11.14 15.25 23.01
C SER A 269 -10.68 16.31 24.02
N LYS A 270 -11.49 16.61 25.04
CA LYS A 270 -11.17 17.60 26.09
C LYS A 270 -9.96 17.23 26.98
N VAL A 271 -9.22 16.17 26.63
CA VAL A 271 -8.27 15.50 27.52
C VAL A 271 -7.10 16.43 27.86
N ILE A 272 -6.53 17.09 26.85
CA ILE A 272 -5.44 18.06 27.04
C ILE A 272 -5.97 19.38 27.60
N GLU A 273 -7.11 19.86 27.13
CA GLU A 273 -7.73 21.12 27.59
C GLU A 273 -8.13 21.07 29.08
N ASN A 274 -8.63 19.92 29.56
CA ASN A 274 -8.86 19.64 30.97
C ASN A 274 -7.54 19.45 31.76
N GLY A 275 -6.39 19.63 31.10
CA GLY A 275 -5.05 19.58 31.66
C GLY A 275 -4.48 18.18 31.88
N GLY A 276 -4.80 17.24 30.99
CA GLY A 276 -4.08 15.97 30.89
C GLY A 276 -2.64 16.18 30.42
N THR A 277 -1.71 15.37 30.91
CA THR A 277 -0.27 15.51 30.62
C THR A 277 0.28 14.25 29.95
N ILE A 278 1.32 14.42 29.12
CA ILE A 278 2.10 13.27 28.63
C ILE A 278 2.76 12.55 29.81
N LEU A 279 2.77 11.22 29.79
CA LEU A 279 3.43 10.36 30.78
C LEU A 279 4.88 10.00 30.41
N GLN A 280 5.12 9.78 29.12
CA GLN A 280 6.40 9.42 28.51
C GLN A 280 6.41 10.06 27.12
N ALA A 281 7.52 10.69 26.73
CA ALA A 281 7.62 11.48 25.50
C ALA A 281 7.11 10.72 24.26
N SER A 282 7.51 9.46 24.11
CA SER A 282 6.88 8.51 23.20
C SER A 282 6.98 7.08 23.77
N PHE A 283 6.01 6.23 23.47
CA PHE A 283 6.09 4.77 23.66
C PHE A 283 6.27 4.02 22.33
N PHE A 284 5.86 4.64 21.23
CA PHE A 284 6.16 4.20 19.87
C PHE A 284 6.60 5.42 19.06
N THR A 285 7.60 5.20 18.21
CA THR A 285 8.18 6.16 17.29
C THR A 285 8.47 5.42 15.99
N SER A 286 8.10 5.98 14.84
CA SER A 286 8.40 5.38 13.53
C SER A 286 9.85 5.61 13.13
N ASP A 287 10.30 4.88 12.10
CA ASP A 287 11.43 5.33 11.28
C ASP A 287 11.12 6.67 10.57
N TRP A 288 12.15 7.29 9.98
CA TRP A 288 11.98 8.45 9.11
C TRP A 288 11.26 8.04 7.80
N ILE A 289 10.19 8.76 7.47
CA ILE A 289 9.33 8.54 6.30
C ILE A 289 9.42 9.77 5.40
N SER A 290 9.51 9.59 4.08
CA SER A 290 9.46 10.72 3.14
C SER A 290 8.20 11.57 3.34
N ASN A 291 8.39 12.88 3.48
CA ASN A 291 7.29 13.83 3.70
C ASN A 291 6.27 13.79 2.53
N ASP A 292 6.77 13.71 1.29
CA ASP A 292 5.96 13.65 0.06
C ASP A 292 5.03 12.43 -0.02
N GLN A 293 5.31 11.37 0.76
CA GLN A 293 4.41 10.21 0.86
C GLN A 293 3.03 10.62 1.43
N GLY A 294 2.98 11.56 2.38
CA GLY A 294 1.75 12.09 2.97
C GLY A 294 0.92 11.09 3.79
N PHE A 295 1.37 9.85 3.98
CA PHE A 295 0.70 8.83 4.79
C PHE A 295 1.65 7.86 5.50
N PHE A 296 1.17 7.24 6.58
CA PHE A 296 1.84 6.14 7.29
C PHE A 296 0.83 5.06 7.74
N PRO A 297 1.11 3.77 7.49
CA PRO A 297 0.29 2.65 7.95
C PRO A 297 0.57 2.32 9.43
N LEU A 298 -0.20 2.90 10.33
CA LEU A 298 -0.13 2.63 11.77
C LEU A 298 -0.87 1.33 12.13
N THR A 299 -0.13 0.27 12.41
CA THR A 299 -0.68 -0.99 12.94
C THR A 299 -0.71 -0.97 14.46
N ILE A 300 -1.90 -1.15 15.06
CA ILE A 300 -2.09 -1.09 16.52
C ILE A 300 -1.71 -2.43 17.16
N LEU A 301 -0.46 -2.55 17.62
CA LEU A 301 0.07 -3.78 18.21
C LEU A 301 -0.49 -4.00 19.65
N PRO A 302 -0.82 -5.26 20.05
CA PRO A 302 -1.30 -5.55 21.40
C PRO A 302 -0.30 -5.24 22.51
N GLU A 303 1.00 -5.41 22.25
CA GLU A 303 2.09 -5.24 23.22
C GLU A 303 2.23 -3.82 23.78
N TRP A 304 1.74 -2.81 23.04
CA TRP A 304 1.69 -1.41 23.48
C TRP A 304 0.70 -1.17 24.63
N PHE A 305 -0.08 -2.16 25.05
CA PHE A 305 -1.13 -1.99 26.04
C PHE A 305 -1.28 -3.19 26.97
N GLY A 306 -1.01 -2.99 28.26
CA GLY A 306 -1.14 -4.02 29.28
C GLY A 306 -2.55 -4.64 29.34
N GLU A 307 -2.60 -5.96 29.58
CA GLU A 307 -3.80 -6.82 29.49
C GLU A 307 -5.05 -6.29 30.23
N LYS A 308 -4.85 -5.50 31.29
CA LYS A 308 -5.89 -5.06 32.22
C LYS A 308 -6.57 -3.74 31.84
N ALA A 309 -6.11 -3.08 30.78
CA ALA A 309 -6.62 -1.77 30.36
C ALA A 309 -7.37 -1.89 29.02
N PHE A 310 -8.68 -1.64 29.06
CA PHE A 310 -9.57 -1.79 27.90
C PHE A 310 -9.42 -0.65 26.88
N GLU A 311 -9.16 0.57 27.35
CA GLU A 311 -9.08 1.79 26.55
C GLU A 311 -7.86 2.61 27.01
N HIS A 312 -7.09 3.13 26.06
CA HIS A 312 -6.00 4.08 26.29
C HIS A 312 -6.20 5.31 25.42
N LYS A 313 -5.94 6.50 25.96
CA LYS A 313 -5.88 7.73 25.16
C LYS A 313 -4.43 8.07 24.86
N VAL A 314 -4.15 8.26 23.58
CA VAL A 314 -2.82 8.39 23.01
C VAL A 314 -2.78 9.66 22.17
N LEU A 315 -1.72 10.43 22.38
CA LEU A 315 -1.39 11.59 21.57
C LEU A 315 -0.57 11.13 20.37
N LEU A 316 -1.03 11.50 19.18
CA LEU A 316 -0.36 11.31 17.91
C LEU A 316 0.23 12.66 17.46
N SER A 317 1.54 12.72 17.23
CA SER A 317 2.25 13.92 16.73
C SER A 317 3.27 13.55 15.64
N ILE A 318 3.65 14.53 14.82
CA ILE A 318 4.66 14.40 13.76
C ILE A 318 5.84 15.35 14.05
N GLN A 319 7.05 14.81 13.98
CA GLN A 319 8.32 15.54 14.03
C GLN A 319 8.91 15.65 12.61
N PRO A 320 9.25 16.85 12.10
CA PRO A 320 10.01 17.02 10.86
C PRO A 320 11.52 16.81 11.11
N ASP A 321 12.28 16.44 10.08
CA ASP A 321 13.73 16.22 10.16
C ASP A 321 14.58 17.48 10.42
N THR A 322 13.99 18.66 10.30
CA THR A 322 14.59 19.95 10.71
C THR A 322 14.61 20.20 12.22
N VAL A 323 13.79 19.48 13.01
CA VAL A 323 13.70 19.66 14.47
C VAL A 323 14.33 18.47 15.18
N LYS A 324 15.19 18.71 16.18
CA LYS A 324 15.84 17.63 16.95
C LYS A 324 14.89 17.01 17.97
N ASP A 325 15.08 15.73 18.27
CA ASP A 325 14.27 14.96 19.24
C ASP A 325 14.23 15.62 20.65
N GLU A 326 15.29 16.34 21.05
CA GLU A 326 15.35 17.10 22.32
C GLU A 326 14.54 18.41 22.30
N GLU A 327 14.38 19.01 21.13
CA GLU A 327 13.70 20.29 20.89
C GLU A 327 12.21 20.07 20.52
N PHE A 328 11.81 18.83 20.20
CA PHE A 328 10.50 18.52 19.64
C PHE A 328 9.36 18.57 20.68
N ASN A 329 8.57 19.64 20.62
CA ASN A 329 7.36 19.77 21.41
C ASN A 329 6.20 18.93 20.85
N HIS A 330 6.05 17.72 21.39
CA HIS A 330 4.98 16.78 21.07
C HIS A 330 3.56 17.36 21.30
N MET A 331 3.41 18.45 22.07
CA MET A 331 2.13 19.07 22.43
C MET A 331 1.67 20.20 21.49
N ASP A 332 2.42 20.59 20.46
CA ASP A 332 1.99 21.64 19.52
C ASP A 332 1.06 21.07 18.42
N LYS A 333 1.60 20.29 17.49
CA LYS A 333 0.85 19.71 16.37
C LYS A 333 0.49 18.25 16.63
N TYR A 334 -0.66 18.04 17.27
CA TYR A 334 -1.15 16.71 17.66
C TYR A 334 -2.64 16.47 17.38
N VAL A 335 -3.00 15.18 17.39
CA VAL A 335 -4.37 14.64 17.42
C VAL A 335 -4.49 13.66 18.60
N VAL A 336 -5.63 13.63 19.30
CA VAL A 336 -5.88 12.63 20.36
C VAL A 336 -6.69 11.47 19.77
N ILE A 337 -6.08 10.29 19.78
CA ILE A 337 -6.77 9.03 19.46
C ILE A 337 -7.04 8.23 20.74
N GLU A 338 -8.11 7.46 20.70
CA GLU A 338 -8.40 6.44 21.70
C GLU A 338 -8.09 5.07 21.08
N ILE A 339 -7.50 4.16 21.85
CA ILE A 339 -7.16 2.81 21.41
C ILE A 339 -7.82 1.82 22.34
N ALA A 340 -8.81 1.11 21.81
CA ALA A 340 -9.67 0.18 22.53
C ALA A 340 -9.37 -1.29 22.19
N ILE A 341 -9.54 -2.17 23.18
CA ILE A 341 -9.72 -3.60 22.94
C ILE A 341 -11.03 -3.78 22.16
N GLY A 342 -10.93 -4.17 20.89
CA GLY A 342 -12.11 -4.56 20.13
C GLY A 342 -12.81 -5.73 20.81
N ALA A 343 -14.12 -5.62 21.02
CA ALA A 343 -14.91 -6.63 21.72
C ALA A 343 -14.69 -8.04 21.12
N LYS A 344 -13.97 -8.89 21.86
CA LYS A 344 -13.60 -10.24 21.45
C LYS A 344 -14.81 -11.17 21.61
N VAL A 345 -15.68 -11.18 20.62
CA VAL A 345 -16.81 -12.12 20.52
C VAL A 345 -16.24 -13.54 20.65
N SER A 346 -16.63 -14.27 21.69
CA SER A 346 -16.18 -15.66 21.86
C SER A 346 -16.77 -16.53 20.75
N LYS A 347 -16.07 -17.62 20.39
CA LYS A 347 -16.58 -18.57 19.40
C LYS A 347 -17.89 -19.22 19.86
N GLU A 348 -18.08 -19.34 21.17
CA GLU A 348 -19.32 -19.80 21.82
C GLU A 348 -20.50 -18.86 21.54
N HIS A 349 -20.29 -17.55 21.62
CA HIS A 349 -21.33 -16.56 21.34
C HIS A 349 -21.76 -16.57 19.85
N LEU A 350 -20.90 -17.04 18.94
CA LEU A 350 -21.27 -17.30 17.54
C LEU A 350 -22.05 -18.61 17.37
N THR A 351 -21.80 -19.65 18.17
CA THR A 351 -22.64 -20.86 18.17
C THR A 351 -24.01 -20.59 18.79
N ASP A 352 -24.10 -19.75 19.83
CA ASP A 352 -25.37 -19.38 20.46
C ASP A 352 -26.26 -18.56 19.52
N LEU A 353 -25.67 -17.66 18.74
CA LEU A 353 -26.40 -16.93 17.69
C LEU A 353 -26.97 -17.87 16.61
N LYS A 354 -26.19 -18.86 16.15
CA LYS A 354 -26.70 -19.88 15.20
C LYS A 354 -27.81 -20.75 15.80
N GLN A 355 -27.71 -21.10 17.08
CA GLN A 355 -28.78 -21.84 17.78
C GLN A 355 -30.06 -21.00 17.94
N LEU A 356 -29.92 -19.69 18.19
CA LEU A 356 -31.04 -18.74 18.18
C LEU A 356 -31.69 -18.63 16.81
N GLU A 357 -30.91 -18.44 15.74
CA GLU A 357 -31.42 -18.41 14.36
C GLU A 357 -32.14 -19.71 13.98
N GLU A 358 -31.58 -20.87 14.32
CA GLU A 358 -32.26 -22.15 14.13
C GLU A 358 -33.58 -22.25 14.89
N LYS A 359 -33.62 -21.78 16.15
CA LYS A 359 -34.83 -21.80 16.99
C LYS A 359 -35.91 -20.90 16.41
N TRP A 360 -35.56 -19.72 15.91
CA TRP A 360 -36.48 -18.79 15.24
C TRP A 360 -36.98 -19.37 13.92
N ARG A 361 -36.10 -19.97 13.11
CA ARG A 361 -36.49 -20.67 11.86
C ARG A 361 -37.46 -21.82 12.14
N LYS A 362 -37.20 -22.63 13.17
CA LYS A 362 -38.10 -23.72 13.61
C LYS A 362 -39.47 -23.18 14.06
N GLN A 363 -39.51 -22.03 14.74
CA GLN A 363 -40.77 -21.37 15.16
C GLN A 363 -41.55 -20.72 14.00
N GLN A 364 -40.89 -20.29 12.93
CA GLN A 364 -41.58 -19.81 11.72
C GLN A 364 -42.12 -20.95 10.85
N ILE A 365 -41.55 -22.15 10.93
CA ILE A 365 -42.04 -23.36 10.25
C ILE A 365 -43.19 -24.04 11.04
N SER A 366 -43.35 -23.71 12.32
CA SER A 366 -44.46 -24.17 13.17
C SER A 366 -45.62 -23.16 13.24
N ARG A 367 -45.92 -22.47 12.14
CA ARG A 367 -47.04 -21.54 11.94
C ARG A 367 -47.61 -21.72 10.54
#